data_AF-A0A6C0F2I9-F1
#
_entry.id   AF-A0A6C0F2I9-F1
#
_cell.length_a   1.000
_cell.length_b   1.000
_cell.length_c   1.000
_cell.angle_alpha   90.00
_cell.angle_beta   90.00
_cell.angle_gamma   90.00
#
_symmetry.space_group_name_H-M   'P 1'
#
loop_
_entity.id
_entity.type
_entity.pdbx_description
1 polymer ?
#
loop_
_entity_poly.entity_id
_entity_poly.type
_entity_poly.pdbx_seq_one_letter_code
_entity_poly.pdbx_strand_id
1 'polypeptide(L)'
;MITERSDNNDNSSNEKQQDPLLIPLPHPSNDKKYYVYILESSDKASTYVGATINLDHRLRQHNKELVGGAHATSVKVAQGSSWRRVCHVKGFPDWSAALQFEWRLKQLSRKLCQTKNVKPIDRRIQALHQLLALERPTSKAKAYAEWTTPPEIVWENV
;
A
#
# COMPACT_ATOMS: atom_id res chain seq x y z
N MET A 1 -15.81 -63.95 20.25
CA MET A 1 -16.55 -63.51 21.45
C MET A 1 -15.80 -62.33 22.06
N ILE A 2 -16.38 -61.17 21.81
CA ILE A 2 -16.21 -59.79 22.31
C ILE A 2 -15.10 -59.52 23.34
N THR A 3 -14.24 -58.54 23.00
CA THR A 3 -13.35 -57.81 23.93
C THR A 3 -13.72 -56.33 23.84
N GLU A 4 -14.28 -55.76 24.90
CA GLU A 4 -14.48 -54.31 25.10
C GLU A 4 -14.10 -54.06 26.57
N ARG A 5 -12.91 -53.52 26.89
CA ARG A 5 -12.46 -52.10 26.85
C ARG A 5 -13.40 -51.16 27.61
N SER A 6 -12.92 -50.81 28.80
CA SER A 6 -13.46 -49.80 29.71
C SER A 6 -13.33 -48.41 29.11
N ASP A 7 -14.44 -47.71 28.93
CA ASP A 7 -14.49 -46.26 28.71
C ASP A 7 -15.18 -45.61 29.91
N ASN A 8 -14.38 -45.25 30.93
CA ASN A 8 -14.79 -44.28 31.95
C ASN A 8 -14.57 -42.88 31.35
N ASN A 9 -15.64 -42.28 30.83
CA ASN A 9 -15.66 -40.86 30.48
C ASN A 9 -16.49 -40.10 31.53
N ASP A 10 -15.79 -39.62 32.57
CA ASP A 10 -16.33 -38.68 33.56
C ASP A 10 -16.66 -37.36 32.85
N ASN A 11 -17.92 -37.20 32.46
CA ASN A 11 -18.45 -35.94 31.96
C ASN A 11 -18.79 -35.04 33.15
N SER A 12 -17.76 -34.51 33.83
CA SER A 12 -17.94 -33.46 34.84
C SER A 12 -18.22 -32.15 34.11
N SER A 13 -19.49 -31.76 34.15
CA SER A 13 -20.01 -30.49 33.63
C SER A 13 -19.36 -29.34 34.40
N ASN A 14 -18.36 -28.71 33.80
CA ASN A 14 -17.79 -27.48 34.33
C ASN A 14 -18.54 -26.30 33.69
N GLU A 15 -19.68 -25.94 34.28
CA GLU A 15 -20.37 -24.68 34.03
C GLU A 15 -19.44 -23.54 34.46
N LYS A 16 -18.68 -22.98 33.50
CA LYS A 16 -17.94 -21.74 33.75
C LYS A 16 -18.93 -20.57 33.77
N GLN A 17 -19.29 -20.21 35.00
CA GLN A 17 -19.88 -18.93 35.39
C GLN A 17 -19.27 -17.78 34.56
N GLN A 18 -20.09 -17.12 33.73
CA GLN A 18 -19.68 -15.91 33.01
C GLN A 18 -19.63 -14.74 34.00
N ASP A 19 -18.44 -14.18 34.20
CA ASP A 19 -18.20 -12.97 34.98
C ASP A 19 -18.73 -11.74 34.19
N PRO A 20 -19.76 -11.01 34.67
CA PRO A 20 -20.47 -10.01 33.86
C PRO A 20 -19.79 -8.64 33.70
N LEU A 21 -18.50 -8.47 34.06
CA LEU A 21 -17.86 -7.14 34.06
C LEU A 21 -16.52 -7.01 33.30
N LEU A 22 -16.24 -7.88 32.33
CA LEU A 22 -15.18 -7.59 31.34
C LEU A 22 -15.73 -6.71 30.21
N ILE A 23 -15.65 -5.39 30.40
CA ILE A 23 -15.71 -4.43 29.29
C ILE A 23 -14.60 -4.84 28.32
N PRO A 24 -14.88 -5.20 27.04
CA PRO A 24 -13.81 -5.47 26.11
C PRO A 24 -12.99 -4.18 26.00
N LEU A 25 -11.72 -4.24 26.40
CA LEU A 25 -10.76 -3.16 26.19
C LEU A 25 -10.88 -2.71 24.73
N PRO A 26 -10.83 -1.40 24.42
CA PRO A 26 -10.81 -0.94 23.04
C PRO A 26 -9.67 -1.69 22.35
N HIS A 27 -10.03 -2.62 21.46
CA HIS A 27 -9.06 -3.27 20.62
C HIS A 27 -8.39 -2.13 19.86
N PRO A 28 -7.04 -2.04 19.85
CA PRO A 28 -6.38 -1.01 19.07
C PRO A 28 -6.90 -1.15 17.65
N SER A 29 -7.61 -0.12 17.16
CA SER A 29 -8.14 -0.16 15.82
C SER A 29 -6.95 -0.38 14.89
N ASN A 30 -6.91 -1.55 14.26
CA ASN A 30 -5.87 -1.93 13.32
C ASN A 30 -6.15 -1.20 12.00
N ASP A 31 -6.24 0.14 12.06
CA ASP A 31 -6.48 1.04 10.94
C ASP A 31 -5.16 1.18 10.17
N LYS A 32 -4.75 0.06 9.56
CA LYS A 32 -3.61 0.05 8.65
C LYS A 32 -3.93 0.96 7.48
N LYS A 33 -3.16 2.05 7.39
CA LYS A 33 -3.21 2.95 6.25
C LYS A 33 -2.31 2.40 5.15
N TYR A 34 -2.83 2.41 3.93
CA TYR A 34 -2.08 2.03 2.74
C TYR A 34 -1.86 3.26 1.88
N TYR A 35 -0.71 3.28 1.20
CA TYR A 35 -0.32 4.39 0.36
C TYR A 35 0.28 3.90 -0.94
N VAL A 36 0.04 4.66 -2.01
CA VAL A 36 0.78 4.56 -3.27
C VAL A 36 1.53 5.87 -3.45
N TYR A 37 2.84 5.84 -3.67
CA TYR A 37 3.68 7.03 -3.73
C TYR A 37 4.44 7.15 -5.04
N ILE A 38 4.81 8.38 -5.36
CA ILE A 38 5.68 8.72 -6.49
C ILE A 38 6.96 9.35 -5.93
N LEU A 39 8.11 8.77 -6.29
CA LEU A 39 9.42 9.34 -6.01
C LEU A 39 10.04 9.92 -7.27
N GLU A 40 10.88 10.92 -7.09
CA GLU A 40 11.74 11.52 -8.11
C GLU A 40 13.18 11.51 -7.62
N SER A 41 14.11 11.18 -8.52
CA SER A 41 15.54 11.30 -8.23
C SER A 41 15.98 12.77 -8.27
N SER A 42 16.98 13.13 -7.46
CA SER A 42 17.60 14.47 -7.42
C SER A 42 18.10 14.96 -8.79
N ASP A 43 18.56 14.06 -9.67
CA ASP A 43 18.95 14.36 -11.05
C ASP A 43 17.76 14.59 -12.00
N LYS A 44 16.52 14.42 -11.53
CA LYS A 44 15.24 14.54 -12.27
C LYS A 44 15.11 13.61 -13.48
N ALA A 45 16.03 12.65 -13.64
CA ALA A 45 16.08 11.75 -14.77
C ALA A 45 15.26 10.47 -14.52
N SER A 46 14.86 10.19 -13.29
CA SER A 46 14.19 8.94 -12.93
C SER A 46 13.05 9.15 -11.94
N THR A 47 12.05 8.27 -12.05
CA THR A 47 10.90 8.22 -11.14
C THR A 47 10.69 6.81 -10.66
N TYR A 48 10.14 6.67 -9.46
CA TYR A 48 9.73 5.40 -8.91
C TYR A 48 8.28 5.48 -8.44
N VAL A 49 7.53 4.39 -8.62
CA VAL A 49 6.15 4.27 -8.12
C VAL A 49 6.10 2.98 -7.31
N GLY A 50 5.59 3.08 -6.08
CA GLY A 50 5.48 1.94 -5.18
C GLY A 50 4.30 2.07 -4.22
N ALA A 51 4.01 0.99 -3.50
CA ALA A 51 3.04 0.96 -2.42
C ALA A 51 3.72 0.69 -1.07
N THR A 52 3.15 1.20 0.02
CA THR A 52 3.65 0.98 1.39
C THR A 52 2.57 1.22 2.45
N ILE A 53 2.79 0.72 3.66
CA ILE A 53 2.03 1.09 4.87
C ILE A 53 2.73 2.18 5.70
N ASN A 54 4.01 2.44 5.41
CA ASN A 54 4.82 3.46 6.08
C ASN A 54 5.67 4.18 5.04
N LEU A 55 5.33 5.44 4.78
CA LEU A 55 5.93 6.25 3.71
C LEU A 55 7.37 6.64 4.02
N ASP A 56 7.66 7.07 5.24
CA ASP A 56 8.99 7.57 5.62
C ASP A 56 9.99 6.43 5.75
N HIS A 57 9.57 5.33 6.38
CA HIS A 57 10.40 4.13 6.43
C HIS A 57 10.77 3.65 5.02
N ARG A 58 9.80 3.63 4.10
CA ARG A 58 10.03 3.20 2.72
C ARG A 58 10.93 4.18 1.94
N LEU A 59 10.80 5.49 2.16
CA LEU A 59 11.68 6.48 1.54
C LEU A 59 13.14 6.29 2.00
N ARG A 60 13.35 6.09 3.30
CA ARG A 60 14.67 5.82 3.89
C ARG A 60 15.30 4.53 3.34
N GLN A 61 14.49 3.49 3.09
CA GLN A 61 14.95 2.28 2.40
C GLN A 61 15.41 2.57 0.96
N HIS A 62 14.67 3.40 0.21
CA HIS A 62 15.08 3.79 -1.15
C HIS A 62 16.35 4.64 -1.16
N ASN A 63 16.58 5.46 -0.12
CA ASN A 63 17.78 6.27 0.09
C ASN A 63 18.96 5.52 0.73
N LYS A 64 18.86 4.19 0.90
CA LYS A 64 19.88 3.34 1.55
C LYS A 64 20.24 3.71 3.00
N GLU A 65 19.40 4.48 3.67
CA GLU A 65 19.51 4.67 5.13
C GLU A 65 19.08 3.41 5.90
N LEU A 66 18.20 2.61 5.28
CA LEU A 66 17.70 1.34 5.79
C LEU A 66 17.82 0.25 4.73
N VAL A 67 17.90 -1.01 5.16
CA VAL A 67 17.92 -2.18 4.26
C VAL A 67 16.54 -2.47 3.66
N GLY A 68 16.49 -3.13 2.50
CA GLY A 68 15.23 -3.53 1.84
C GLY A 68 14.70 -2.55 0.78
N GLY A 69 15.51 -1.58 0.35
CA GLY A 69 15.21 -0.74 -0.81
C GLY A 69 15.19 -1.53 -2.12
N ALA A 70 14.38 -1.07 -3.09
CA ALA A 70 14.35 -1.68 -4.42
C ALA A 70 15.71 -1.58 -5.12
N HIS A 71 16.12 -2.62 -5.86
CA HIS A 71 17.42 -2.65 -6.54
C HIS A 71 17.66 -1.42 -7.43
N ALA A 72 16.68 -1.05 -8.28
CA ALA A 72 16.80 0.09 -9.19
C ALA A 72 17.03 1.43 -8.47
N THR A 73 16.37 1.66 -7.33
CA THR A 73 16.56 2.89 -6.55
C THR A 73 17.91 2.89 -5.84
N SER A 74 18.33 1.74 -5.34
CA SER A 74 19.63 1.53 -4.69
C SER A 74 20.81 1.77 -5.64
N VAL A 75 20.69 1.39 -6.91
CA VAL A 75 21.69 1.67 -7.94
C VAL A 75 21.83 3.18 -8.17
N LYS A 76 20.72 3.92 -8.27
CA LYS A 76 20.74 5.38 -8.41
C LYS A 76 21.40 6.07 -7.22
N VAL A 77 21.17 5.58 -6.00
CA VAL A 77 21.84 6.12 -4.81
C VAL A 77 23.34 5.84 -4.82
N ALA A 78 23.76 4.65 -5.27
CA ALA A 78 25.19 4.36 -5.45
C ALA A 78 25.86 5.27 -6.50
N GLN A 79 25.10 5.81 -7.46
CA GLN A 79 25.56 6.77 -8.46
C GLN A 79 25.55 8.23 -7.96
N GLY A 80 25.27 8.47 -6.67
CA GLY A 80 25.29 9.80 -6.05
C GLY A 80 23.96 10.56 -6.10
N SER A 81 22.87 9.94 -6.57
CA SER A 81 21.53 10.55 -6.50
C SER A 81 20.84 10.27 -5.17
N SER A 82 19.97 11.17 -4.71
CA SER A 82 18.97 10.86 -3.68
C SER A 82 17.55 10.79 -4.27
N TRP A 83 16.62 10.19 -3.52
CA TRP A 83 15.20 10.16 -3.82
C TRP A 83 14.45 11.10 -2.89
N ARG A 84 13.50 11.85 -3.47
CA ARG A 84 12.48 12.58 -2.72
C ARG A 84 11.10 12.05 -3.09
N ARG A 85 10.18 12.08 -2.13
CA ARG A 85 8.76 11.80 -2.37
C ARG A 85 8.12 13.07 -2.94
N VAL A 86 7.44 12.95 -4.08
CA VAL A 86 6.75 14.07 -4.73
C VAL A 86 5.32 14.17 -4.24
N CYS A 87 4.65 13.03 -4.19
CA CYS A 87 3.32 12.90 -3.63
C CYS A 87 3.03 11.45 -3.24
N HIS A 88 1.94 11.27 -2.51
CA HIS A 88 1.35 9.97 -2.25
C HIS A 88 -0.18 10.04 -2.30
N VAL A 89 -0.80 8.91 -2.59
CA VAL A 89 -2.25 8.72 -2.54
C VAL A 89 -2.57 7.96 -1.27
N LYS A 90 -3.60 8.39 -0.55
CA LYS A 90 -4.18 7.72 0.63
C LYS A 90 -5.66 7.41 0.38
N GLY A 91 -6.31 6.76 1.35
CA GLY A 91 -7.75 6.43 1.28
C GLY A 91 -8.05 5.03 0.72
N PHE A 92 -7.02 4.20 0.51
CA PHE A 92 -7.25 2.84 0.03
C PHE A 92 -7.95 1.98 1.11
N PRO A 93 -9.01 1.24 0.73
CA PRO A 93 -9.75 0.41 1.69
C PRO A 93 -8.97 -0.82 2.15
N ASP A 94 -8.05 -1.32 1.31
CA ASP A 94 -7.20 -2.47 1.60
C ASP A 94 -5.90 -2.44 0.76
N TRP A 95 -4.98 -3.35 1.07
CA TRP A 95 -3.71 -3.47 0.35
C TRP A 95 -3.89 -3.84 -1.12
N SER A 96 -4.90 -4.67 -1.44
CA SER A 96 -5.17 -5.10 -2.82
C SER A 96 -5.56 -3.92 -3.70
N ALA A 97 -6.40 -3.02 -3.20
CA ALA A 97 -6.77 -1.79 -3.87
C ALA A 97 -5.55 -0.89 -4.14
N ALA A 98 -4.64 -0.77 -3.17
CA ALA A 98 -3.38 -0.03 -3.34
C ALA A 98 -2.50 -0.65 -4.44
N LEU A 99 -2.33 -1.98 -4.46
CA LEU A 99 -1.54 -2.66 -5.48
C LEU A 99 -2.17 -2.57 -6.88
N GLN A 100 -3.48 -2.69 -7.00
CA GLN A 100 -4.20 -2.52 -8.26
C GLN A 100 -4.02 -1.09 -8.81
N PHE A 101 -4.11 -0.10 -7.93
CA PHE A 101 -3.87 1.31 -8.27
C PHE A 101 -2.42 1.54 -8.72
N GLU A 102 -1.43 1.07 -7.96
CA GLU A 102 -0.01 1.16 -8.29
C GLU A 102 0.29 0.55 -9.67
N TRP A 103 -0.22 -0.65 -9.93
CA TRP A 103 -0.06 -1.31 -11.23
C TRP A 103 -0.67 -0.49 -12.36
N ARG A 104 -1.89 0.01 -12.17
CA ARG A 104 -2.56 0.80 -13.20
C ARG A 104 -1.84 2.12 -13.47
N LEU A 105 -1.34 2.79 -12.44
CA LEU A 105 -0.56 4.01 -12.57
C LEU A 105 0.71 3.75 -13.41
N LYS A 106 1.41 2.65 -13.17
CA LYS A 106 2.57 2.23 -13.98
C LYS A 106 2.18 1.96 -15.44
N GLN A 107 1.06 1.29 -15.68
CA GLN A 107 0.54 1.01 -17.02
C GLN A 107 0.22 2.29 -17.79
N LEU A 108 -0.55 3.21 -17.21
CA LEU A 108 -0.91 4.48 -17.86
C LEU A 108 0.34 5.34 -18.14
N SER A 109 1.27 5.42 -17.18
CA SER A 109 2.54 6.15 -17.36
C SER A 109 3.34 5.66 -18.57
N ARG A 110 3.34 4.34 -18.83
CA ARG A 110 4.04 3.75 -19.99
C ARG A 110 3.38 4.12 -21.31
N LYS A 111 2.06 4.28 -21.35
CA LYS A 111 1.34 4.71 -22.56
C LYS A 111 1.65 6.18 -22.90
N LEU A 112 1.88 7.02 -21.89
CA LEU A 112 2.25 8.42 -22.10
C LEU A 112 3.69 8.62 -22.58
N CYS A 113 4.54 7.58 -22.56
CA CYS A 113 5.94 7.69 -22.99
C CYS A 113 6.12 7.90 -24.50
N GLN A 114 5.03 7.82 -25.27
CA GLN A 114 5.03 8.06 -26.72
C GLN A 114 5.14 9.54 -27.10
N THR A 115 5.03 10.44 -26.12
CA THR A 115 5.19 11.88 -26.31
C THR A 115 6.66 12.28 -26.14
N LYS A 116 7.26 12.88 -27.18
CA LYS A 116 8.64 13.38 -27.13
C LYS A 116 8.73 14.56 -26.14
N ASN A 117 9.85 14.68 -25.42
CA ASN A 117 10.21 15.79 -24.52
C ASN A 117 9.40 15.99 -23.23
N VAL A 118 8.57 15.04 -22.80
CA VAL A 118 7.90 15.12 -21.48
C VAL A 118 8.80 14.58 -20.38
N LYS A 119 9.01 15.35 -19.30
CA LYS A 119 9.84 14.91 -18.16
C LYS A 119 9.23 13.66 -17.52
N PRO A 120 10.06 12.75 -16.97
CA PRO A 120 9.56 11.53 -16.33
C PRO A 120 8.49 11.78 -15.28
N ILE A 121 8.63 12.84 -14.46
CA ILE A 121 7.68 13.18 -13.39
C ILE A 121 6.33 13.65 -13.93
N ASP A 122 6.32 14.51 -14.95
CA ASP A 122 5.10 15.05 -15.54
C ASP A 122 4.23 13.91 -16.10
N ARG A 123 4.86 12.88 -16.70
CA ARG A 123 4.14 11.68 -17.15
C ARG A 123 3.48 10.91 -16.01
N ARG A 124 4.12 10.84 -14.84
CA ARG A 124 3.54 10.17 -13.67
C ARG A 124 2.35 10.96 -13.14
N ILE A 125 2.46 12.28 -13.06
CA ILE A 125 1.40 13.18 -12.60
C ILE A 125 0.21 13.13 -13.57
N GLN A 126 0.45 13.20 -14.88
CA GLN A 126 -0.61 13.09 -15.89
C GLN A 126 -1.31 11.72 -15.80
N ALA A 127 -0.55 10.63 -15.67
CA ALA A 127 -1.14 9.29 -15.49
C ALA A 127 -1.95 9.17 -14.19
N LEU A 128 -1.54 9.86 -13.11
CA LEU A 128 -2.24 9.89 -11.84
C LEU A 128 -3.60 10.59 -11.97
N HIS A 129 -3.64 11.76 -12.61
CA HIS A 129 -4.90 12.46 -12.89
C HIS A 129 -5.82 11.64 -13.80
N GLN A 130 -5.28 11.03 -14.87
CA GLN A 130 -6.06 10.15 -15.73
C GLN A 130 -6.64 8.95 -14.97
N LEU A 131 -5.88 8.37 -14.03
CA LEU A 131 -6.31 7.24 -13.23
C LEU A 131 -7.47 7.61 -12.30
N LEU A 132 -7.36 8.74 -11.60
CA LEU A 132 -8.40 9.20 -10.68
C LEU A 132 -9.67 9.69 -11.39
N ALA A 133 -9.58 10.04 -12.67
CA ALA A 133 -10.74 10.36 -13.49
C ALA A 133 -11.53 9.11 -13.96
N LEU A 134 -10.97 7.90 -13.79
CA LEU A 134 -11.71 6.66 -14.06
C LEU A 134 -12.69 6.36 -12.92
N GLU A 135 -13.70 5.54 -13.20
CA GLU A 135 -14.63 5.05 -12.16
C GLU A 135 -13.92 4.13 -11.15
N ARG A 136 -12.91 3.37 -11.62
CA ARG A 136 -12.18 2.36 -10.85
C ARG A 136 -10.76 2.16 -11.40
N PRO A 137 -9.79 1.71 -10.58
CA PRO A 137 -8.41 1.51 -11.04
C PRO A 137 -8.25 0.41 -12.11
N THR A 138 -8.93 -0.71 -11.94
CA THR A 138 -8.91 -1.84 -12.89
C THR A 138 -10.30 -2.43 -13.00
N SER A 139 -10.59 -3.21 -14.04
CA SER A 139 -11.92 -3.79 -14.25
C SER A 139 -12.39 -4.67 -13.07
N LYS A 140 -11.46 -5.34 -12.38
CA LYS A 140 -11.73 -6.19 -11.21
C LYS A 140 -11.64 -5.44 -9.87
N ALA A 141 -11.32 -4.16 -9.88
CA ALA A 141 -11.26 -3.35 -8.66
C ALA A 141 -12.66 -2.86 -8.26
N LYS A 142 -12.86 -2.63 -6.96
CA LYS A 142 -14.01 -1.87 -6.44
C LYS A 142 -13.97 -0.45 -7.02
N ALA A 143 -15.14 0.10 -7.37
CA ALA A 143 -15.23 1.48 -7.79
C ALA A 143 -14.84 2.44 -6.68
N TYR A 144 -14.32 3.62 -7.03
CA TYR A 144 -13.92 4.62 -6.03
C TYR A 144 -15.10 5.08 -5.16
N ALA A 145 -16.32 5.07 -5.71
CA ALA A 145 -17.55 5.37 -4.98
C ALA A 145 -17.90 4.32 -3.89
N GLU A 146 -17.35 3.11 -3.98
CA GLU A 146 -17.55 2.05 -2.98
C GLU A 146 -16.49 2.09 -1.85
N TRP A 147 -15.51 2.98 -1.93
CA TRP A 147 -14.45 3.07 -0.91
C TRP A 147 -14.95 3.88 0.28
N THR A 148 -14.62 3.43 1.50
CA THR A 148 -14.96 4.15 2.74
C THR A 148 -14.40 5.58 2.76
N THR A 149 -13.26 5.78 2.10
CA THR A 149 -12.66 7.09 1.90
C THR A 149 -12.24 7.17 0.43
N PRO A 150 -12.57 8.26 -0.28
CA PRO A 150 -12.12 8.42 -1.67
C PRO A 150 -10.59 8.54 -1.73
N PRO A 151 -9.96 8.14 -2.85
CA PRO A 151 -8.54 8.35 -3.03
C PRO A 151 -8.21 9.85 -3.04
N GLU A 152 -7.27 10.25 -2.20
CA GLU A 152 -6.82 11.65 -2.08
C GLU A 152 -5.32 11.74 -2.37
N ILE A 153 -4.94 12.67 -3.24
CA ILE A 153 -3.52 12.99 -3.48
C ILE A 153 -3.05 13.96 -2.40
N VAL A 154 -1.99 13.58 -1.70
CA VAL A 154 -1.23 14.46 -0.80
C VAL A 154 0.09 14.79 -1.46
N TRP A 155 0.28 16.08 -1.77
CA TRP A 155 1.53 16.60 -2.32
C TRP A 155 2.52 16.89 -1.20
N GLU A 156 3.79 16.54 -1.41
CA GLU A 156 4.85 16.87 -0.45
C GLU A 156 5.34 18.29 -0.75
N ASN A 157 5.38 19.14 0.27
CA ASN A 157 6.01 20.45 0.16
C ASN A 157 7.53 20.25 0.15
N VAL A 158 8.18 20.71 -0.92
CA VAL A 158 9.64 20.67 -1.09
C VAL A 158 10.21 22.07 -0.92
#